data_AF-N0BLL3-F1
#
_entry.id   AF-N0BLL3-F1
#
_cell.length_a   1.000
_cell.length_b   1.000
_cell.length_c   1.000
_cell.angle_alpha   90.00
_cell.angle_beta   90.00
_cell.angle_gamma   90.00
#
_symmetry.space_group_name_H-M   'P 1'
#
loop_
_entity.id
_entity.type
_entity.pdbx_description
1 polymer ?
#
loop_
_entity_poly.entity_id
_entity_poly.type
_entity_poly.pdbx_seq_one_letter_code
_entity_poly.pdbx_strand_id
1 'polypeptide(L)'
;MLIILVILKRGTSMNKRGIVPNPNSLWMKFLVVWYGIYQASHVIVNLLYFLIPDISFPPPPPDDWSPQIVHFFTGMAATDLINAVLTLVFVYGYFKKARWSMWLGTLTLTISMYAAIVFTYGTIASGAWTGNLYGYLWFYIPFVPVVILFVVFSIWGVHGKFLDNNA
;
A
#
# COMPACT_ATOMS: atom_id res chain seq x y z
N MET A 1 2.45 -2.77 -18.96
CA MET A 1 3.89 -2.40 -19.06
C MET A 1 4.12 -1.06 -19.79
N LEU A 2 3.46 -0.78 -20.92
CA LEU A 2 3.63 0.49 -21.65
C LEU A 2 3.24 1.76 -20.87
N ILE A 3 2.15 1.73 -20.08
CA ILE A 3 1.65 2.91 -19.35
C ILE A 3 2.64 3.36 -18.25
N ILE A 4 3.28 2.39 -17.57
CA ILE A 4 4.29 2.67 -16.53
C ILE A 4 5.51 3.38 -17.16
N LEU A 5 5.94 2.94 -18.36
CA LEU A 5 7.07 3.58 -19.07
C LEU A 5 6.75 5.02 -19.51
N VAL A 6 5.50 5.30 -19.90
CA VAL A 6 5.08 6.65 -20.32
C VAL A 6 5.04 7.62 -19.13
N ILE A 7 4.55 7.16 -17.96
CA ILE A 7 4.53 7.97 -16.74
C ILE A 7 5.97 8.26 -16.25
N LEU A 8 6.87 7.28 -16.32
CA LEU A 8 8.28 7.46 -15.93
C LEU A 8 9.01 8.48 -16.83
N LYS A 9 8.64 8.60 -18.10
CA LYS A 9 9.33 9.44 -19.09
C LYS A 9 9.00 10.94 -18.97
N ARG A 10 7.84 11.32 -18.42
CA ARG A 10 7.41 12.74 -18.36
C ARG A 10 7.83 13.52 -17.11
N GLY A 11 8.26 12.85 -16.04
CA GLY A 11 8.55 13.50 -14.75
C GLY A 11 10.00 13.44 -14.27
N THR A 12 10.91 12.80 -15.02
CA THR A 12 12.27 12.56 -14.54
C THR A 12 13.30 13.33 -15.37
N SER A 13 14.04 14.23 -14.70
CA SER A 13 15.39 14.59 -15.13
C SER A 13 16.21 13.29 -15.15
N MET A 14 16.34 12.68 -16.32
CA MET A 14 16.99 11.39 -16.47
C MET A 14 18.51 11.59 -16.39
N ASN A 15 19.11 11.13 -15.28
CA ASN A 15 20.55 11.02 -15.16
C ASN A 15 21.06 9.96 -16.15
N LYS A 16 22.18 10.24 -16.83
CA LYS A 16 22.82 9.38 -17.85
C LYS A 16 23.25 7.97 -17.36
N ARG A 17 23.01 7.61 -16.08
CA ARG A 17 23.43 6.33 -15.47
C ARG A 17 22.29 5.36 -15.09
N GLY A 18 21.13 5.43 -15.74
CA GLY A 18 20.09 4.39 -15.64
C GLY A 18 18.80 4.81 -14.94
N ILE A 19 17.77 3.97 -15.13
CA ILE A 19 16.35 4.15 -14.83
C ILE A 19 16.09 4.05 -13.32
N VAL A 20 16.70 4.90 -12.51
CA VAL A 20 16.44 4.94 -11.06
C VAL A 20 15.80 6.27 -10.70
N PRO A 21 14.50 6.29 -10.33
CA PRO A 21 13.81 7.52 -9.95
C PRO A 21 14.52 8.23 -8.79
N ASN A 22 14.56 9.56 -8.83
CA ASN A 22 15.14 10.35 -7.75
C ASN A 22 14.19 10.34 -6.52
N PRO A 23 14.63 9.83 -5.35
CA PRO A 23 13.83 9.81 -4.12
C PRO A 23 13.42 11.21 -3.65
N ASN A 24 14.24 12.23 -3.92
CA ASN A 24 13.94 13.60 -3.51
C ASN A 24 13.00 14.34 -4.49
N SER A 25 12.61 13.72 -5.61
CA SER A 25 11.70 14.34 -6.58
C SER A 25 10.31 14.58 -5.99
N LEU A 26 9.61 15.60 -6.51
CA LEU A 26 8.25 15.94 -6.09
C LEU A 26 7.29 14.75 -6.29
N TRP A 27 7.44 14.03 -7.39
CA TRP A 27 6.67 12.82 -7.69
C TRP A 27 6.83 11.74 -6.61
N MET A 28 8.05 11.47 -6.15
CA MET A 28 8.27 10.47 -5.11
C MET A 28 7.69 10.91 -3.77
N LYS A 29 7.84 12.20 -3.41
CA LYS A 29 7.21 12.75 -2.21
C LYS A 29 5.69 12.62 -2.27
N PHE A 30 5.08 12.87 -3.44
CA PHE A 30 3.65 12.65 -3.65
C PHE A 30 3.24 11.20 -3.41
N LEU A 31 3.95 10.22 -3.98
CA LEU A 31 3.66 8.80 -3.76
C LEU A 31 3.76 8.39 -2.29
N VAL A 32 4.76 8.89 -1.56
CA VAL A 32 4.92 8.60 -0.13
C VAL A 32 3.81 9.24 0.71
N VAL A 33 3.43 10.49 0.41
CA VAL A 33 2.29 11.14 1.08
C VAL A 33 1.00 10.39 0.79
N TRP A 34 0.78 10.00 -0.47
CA TRP A 34 -0.38 9.20 -0.85
C TRP A 34 -0.46 7.90 -0.06
N TYR A 35 0.66 7.18 0.05
CA TYR A 35 0.72 5.95 0.83
C TYR A 35 0.45 6.20 2.32
N GLY A 36 0.94 7.31 2.87
CA GLY A 36 0.61 7.75 4.23
C GLY A 36 -0.87 8.03 4.43
N ILE A 37 -1.52 8.74 3.50
CA ILE A 37 -2.98 9.00 3.54
C ILE A 37 -3.77 7.70 3.43
N TYR A 38 -3.38 6.83 2.50
CA TYR A 38 -3.99 5.51 2.32
C TYR A 38 -3.91 4.69 3.62
N GLN A 39 -2.75 4.65 4.27
CA GLN A 39 -2.61 3.92 5.54
C GLN A 39 -3.25 4.61 6.73
N ALA A 40 -3.30 5.95 6.78
CA ALA A 40 -4.08 6.66 7.79
C ALA A 40 -5.57 6.29 7.72
N SER A 41 -6.11 6.08 6.51
CA SER A 41 -7.49 5.59 6.35
C SER A 41 -7.68 4.18 6.93
N HIS A 42 -6.69 3.29 6.78
CA HIS A 42 -6.70 1.96 7.41
C HIS A 42 -6.70 2.03 8.93
N VAL A 43 -5.95 2.95 9.53
CA VAL A 43 -6.00 3.16 11.00
C VAL A 43 -7.42 3.48 11.44
N ILE A 44 -8.08 4.42 10.76
CA ILE A 44 -9.44 4.83 11.10
C ILE A 44 -10.42 3.67 10.91
N VAL A 45 -10.43 3.05 9.72
CA VAL A 45 -11.40 1.99 9.38
C VAL A 45 -11.22 0.77 10.28
N ASN A 46 -9.98 0.31 10.51
CA ASN A 46 -9.74 -0.87 11.34
C ASN A 46 -10.04 -0.58 12.82
N LEU A 47 -9.75 0.62 13.33
CA LEU A 47 -10.16 0.99 14.70
C LEU A 47 -11.69 1.02 14.82
N LEU A 48 -12.41 1.59 13.86
CA LEU A 48 -13.87 1.59 13.88
C LEU A 48 -14.43 0.17 13.85
N TYR A 49 -13.85 -0.73 13.03
CA TYR A 49 -14.21 -2.14 12.99
C TYR A 49 -14.06 -2.84 14.35
N PHE A 50 -13.01 -2.52 15.12
CA PHE A 50 -12.80 -3.12 16.44
C PHE A 50 -13.59 -2.44 17.57
N LEU A 51 -13.98 -1.17 17.41
CA LEU A 51 -14.62 -0.38 18.48
C LEU A 51 -16.14 -0.31 18.37
N ILE A 52 -16.70 -0.44 17.16
CA ILE A 52 -18.14 -0.34 16.92
C ILE A 52 -18.69 -1.74 16.66
N PRO A 53 -19.60 -2.25 17.51
CA PRO A 53 -20.28 -3.50 17.27
C PRO A 53 -21.00 -3.50 15.92
N ASP A 54 -21.06 -4.65 15.26
CA ASP A 54 -21.83 -4.89 14.03
C ASP A 54 -21.39 -4.09 12.78
N ILE A 55 -20.22 -3.43 12.80
CA ILE A 55 -19.60 -2.97 11.54
C ILE A 55 -19.11 -4.19 10.76
N SER A 56 -19.76 -4.44 9.62
CA SER A 56 -19.27 -5.39 8.63
C SER A 56 -18.34 -4.70 7.65
N PHE A 57 -17.05 -5.04 7.72
CA PHE A 57 -16.04 -4.59 6.77
C PHE A 57 -15.06 -5.73 6.45
N PRO A 58 -14.85 -6.10 5.18
CA PRO A 58 -15.52 -5.60 3.96
C PRO A 58 -17.02 -5.95 3.91
N PRO A 59 -17.80 -5.30 3.02
CA PRO A 59 -19.22 -5.61 2.84
C PRO A 59 -19.45 -7.11 2.57
N PRO A 60 -20.42 -7.75 3.24
CA PRO A 60 -20.67 -9.16 3.09
C PRO A 60 -21.19 -9.52 1.68
N PRO A 61 -20.94 -10.76 1.21
CA PRO A 61 -21.64 -11.31 0.05
C PRO A 61 -23.14 -11.51 0.35
N PRO A 62 -23.97 -11.84 -0.66
CA PRO A 62 -25.41 -12.05 -0.46
C PRO A 62 -25.77 -13.10 0.61
N ASP A 63 -24.94 -14.13 0.78
CA ASP A 63 -25.15 -15.23 1.73
C ASP A 63 -24.35 -15.07 3.04
N ASP A 64 -23.92 -13.85 3.37
CA ASP A 64 -23.02 -13.52 4.48
C ASP A 64 -21.64 -14.21 4.42
N TRP A 65 -20.72 -13.75 5.27
CA TRP A 65 -19.41 -14.37 5.40
C TRP A 65 -19.52 -15.64 6.27
N SER A 66 -18.90 -16.73 5.83
CA SER A 66 -18.71 -17.88 6.72
C SER A 66 -17.90 -17.47 7.96
N PRO A 67 -18.10 -18.12 9.13
CA PRO A 67 -17.36 -17.78 10.35
C PRO A 67 -15.83 -17.82 10.18
N GLN A 68 -15.34 -18.76 9.37
CA GLN A 68 -13.91 -18.86 9.05
C GLN A 68 -13.40 -17.60 8.32
N ILE A 69 -14.16 -17.09 7.35
CA ILE A 69 -13.78 -15.88 6.60
C ILE A 69 -13.85 -14.64 7.50
N VAL A 70 -14.83 -14.57 8.40
CA VAL A 70 -14.91 -13.48 9.40
C VAL A 70 -13.63 -13.45 10.23
N HIS A 71 -13.24 -14.57 10.85
CA HIS A 71 -12.00 -14.63 11.64
C HIS A 71 -10.75 -14.29 10.83
N PHE A 72 -10.71 -14.72 9.57
CA PHE A 72 -9.62 -14.38 8.66
C PHE A 72 -9.53 -12.86 8.41
N PHE A 73 -10.64 -12.20 8.09
CA PHE A 73 -10.67 -10.74 7.91
C PHE A 73 -10.41 -9.98 9.21
N THR A 74 -10.85 -10.48 10.36
CA THR A 74 -10.49 -9.91 11.67
C THR A 74 -8.97 -9.92 11.88
N GLY A 75 -8.30 -11.05 11.57
CA GLY A 75 -6.84 -11.15 11.64
C GLY A 75 -6.13 -10.24 10.63
N MET A 76 -6.68 -10.10 9.43
CA MET A 76 -6.19 -9.17 8.41
C MET A 76 -6.31 -7.72 8.90
N ALA A 77 -7.46 -7.29 9.41
CA ALA A 77 -7.68 -5.94 9.93
C ALA A 77 -6.72 -5.59 11.08
N ALA A 78 -6.43 -6.54 11.98
CA ALA A 78 -5.45 -6.34 13.04
C ALA A 78 -4.03 -6.15 12.48
N THR A 79 -3.65 -6.97 11.50
CA THR A 79 -2.34 -6.89 10.85
C THR A 79 -2.19 -5.59 10.05
N ASP A 80 -3.23 -5.20 9.32
CA ASP A 80 -3.28 -3.95 8.56
C ASP A 80 -3.21 -2.74 9.47
N LEU A 81 -3.86 -2.76 10.65
CA LEU A 81 -3.72 -1.70 11.65
C LEU A 81 -2.27 -1.52 12.11
N ILE A 82 -1.57 -2.62 12.42
CA ILE A 82 -0.15 -2.57 12.81
C ILE A 82 0.70 -2.02 11.66
N ASN A 83 0.50 -2.54 10.44
CA ASN A 83 1.23 -2.09 9.26
C ASN A 83 0.96 -0.62 8.94
N ALA A 84 -0.28 -0.15 9.14
CA ALA A 84 -0.67 1.23 8.92
C ALA A 84 0.08 2.17 9.88
N VAL A 85 0.16 1.84 11.17
CA VAL A 85 0.94 2.60 12.16
C VAL A 85 2.42 2.63 11.78
N LEU A 86 3.02 1.48 11.43
CA LEU A 86 4.40 1.42 10.96
C LEU A 86 4.63 2.23 9.68
N THR A 87 3.63 2.29 8.80
CA THR A 87 3.71 3.11 7.59
C THR A 87 3.75 4.60 7.92
N LEU A 88 2.97 5.07 8.89
CA LEU A 88 3.03 6.46 9.32
C LEU A 88 4.41 6.82 9.90
N VAL A 89 5.02 5.89 10.64
CA VAL A 89 6.42 6.03 11.10
C VAL A 89 7.38 6.07 9.90
N PHE A 90 7.18 5.21 8.90
CA PHE A 90 7.94 5.26 7.64
C PHE A 90 7.82 6.62 6.95
N VAL A 91 6.60 7.14 6.76
CA VAL A 91 6.38 8.44 6.11
C VAL A 91 7.11 9.55 6.85
N TYR A 92 7.02 9.58 8.18
CA TYR A 92 7.78 10.52 9.00
C TYR A 92 9.30 10.38 8.79
N GLY A 93 9.81 9.15 8.86
CA GLY A 93 11.23 8.85 8.66
C GLY A 93 11.74 9.25 7.28
N TYR A 94 10.93 9.04 6.24
CA TYR A 94 11.23 9.42 4.86
C TYR A 94 11.48 10.92 4.73
N PHE A 95 10.60 11.74 5.29
CA PHE A 95 10.76 13.21 5.27
C PHE A 95 11.88 13.71 6.17
N LYS A 96 12.20 12.98 7.25
CA LYS A 96 13.38 13.23 8.08
C LYS A 96 14.69 12.67 7.51
N LYS A 97 14.64 12.02 6.35
CA LYS A 97 15.78 11.34 5.72
C LYS A 97 16.47 10.33 6.66
N ALA A 98 15.70 9.71 7.55
CA ALA A 98 16.25 8.77 8.51
C ALA A 98 16.69 7.47 7.81
N ARG A 99 17.87 6.94 8.14
CA ARG A 99 18.42 5.72 7.49
C ARG A 99 17.50 4.50 7.64
N TRP A 100 16.82 4.38 8.79
CA TRP A 100 15.88 3.29 9.05
C TRP A 100 14.61 3.34 8.19
N SER A 101 14.28 4.51 7.62
CA SER A 101 13.04 4.67 6.83
C SER A 101 13.04 3.80 5.58
N MET A 102 14.21 3.49 5.00
CA MET A 102 14.28 2.69 3.78
C MET A 102 13.94 1.21 4.05
N TRP A 103 14.48 0.64 5.14
CA TRP A 103 14.12 -0.71 5.56
C TRP A 103 12.65 -0.79 5.98
N LEU A 104 12.17 0.18 6.76
CA LEU A 104 10.79 0.20 7.21
C LEU A 104 9.79 0.38 6.04
N GLY A 105 10.14 1.21 5.06
CA GLY A 105 9.36 1.36 3.83
C GLY A 105 9.29 0.07 3.03
N THR A 106 10.42 -0.65 2.91
CA THR A 106 10.46 -1.97 2.24
C THR A 106 9.56 -2.97 2.94
N LEU A 107 9.63 -3.04 4.28
CA LEU A 107 8.79 -3.93 5.09
C LEU A 107 7.30 -3.61 4.90
N THR A 108 6.90 -2.36 5.12
CA THR A 108 5.47 -1.97 5.09
C THR A 108 4.86 -2.06 3.70
N LEU A 109 5.61 -1.71 2.64
CA LEU A 109 5.15 -1.88 1.27
C LEU A 109 5.00 -3.37 0.92
N THR A 110 5.91 -4.23 1.39
CA THR A 110 5.80 -5.69 1.17
C THR A 110 4.56 -6.25 1.86
N ILE A 111 4.30 -5.89 3.13
CA ILE A 111 3.10 -6.30 3.85
C ILE A 111 1.84 -5.84 3.11
N SER A 112 1.81 -4.59 2.65
CA SER A 112 0.67 -4.04 1.91
C SER A 112 0.41 -4.79 0.59
N MET A 113 1.47 -5.13 -0.16
CA MET A 113 1.33 -5.92 -1.39
C MET A 113 0.81 -7.32 -1.11
N TYR A 114 1.32 -7.97 -0.06
CA TYR A 114 0.85 -9.30 0.36
C TYR A 114 -0.62 -9.26 0.78
N ALA A 115 -1.00 -8.30 1.64
CA ALA A 115 -2.39 -8.11 2.07
C ALA A 115 -3.32 -7.88 0.89
N ALA A 116 -2.94 -7.03 -0.07
CA ALA A 116 -3.73 -6.78 -1.28
C ALA A 116 -3.93 -8.04 -2.12
N ILE A 117 -2.89 -8.86 -2.32
CA ILE A 117 -2.98 -10.12 -3.08
C ILE A 117 -3.92 -11.10 -2.37
N VAL A 118 -3.74 -11.27 -1.06
CA VAL A 118 -4.53 -12.22 -0.28
C VAL A 118 -6.00 -11.77 -0.18
N PHE A 119 -6.27 -10.48 0.03
CA PHE A 119 -7.61 -9.91 -0.01
C PHE A 119 -8.28 -10.11 -1.37
N THR A 120 -7.54 -9.87 -2.46
CA THR A 120 -8.03 -10.07 -3.84
C THR A 120 -8.41 -11.53 -4.07
N TYR A 121 -7.53 -12.45 -3.68
CA TYR A 121 -7.78 -13.88 -3.81
C TYR A 121 -9.02 -14.29 -3.01
N GLY A 122 -9.13 -13.88 -1.74
CA GLY A 122 -10.28 -14.17 -0.89
C GLY A 122 -11.59 -13.64 -1.45
N THR A 123 -11.58 -12.40 -1.97
CA THR A 123 -12.74 -11.76 -2.60
C THR A 123 -13.20 -12.51 -3.85
N ILE A 124 -12.27 -12.96 -4.70
CA ILE A 124 -12.59 -13.70 -5.93
C ILE A 124 -13.11 -15.09 -5.58
N ALA A 125 -12.42 -15.80 -4.67
CA ALA A 125 -12.76 -17.17 -4.29
C ALA A 125 -14.13 -17.28 -3.61
N SER A 126 -14.55 -16.26 -2.86
CA SER A 126 -15.87 -16.21 -2.22
C SER A 126 -17.01 -15.73 -3.11
N GLY A 127 -16.70 -15.21 -4.30
CA GLY A 127 -17.70 -14.57 -5.17
C GLY A 127 -18.22 -13.23 -4.66
N ALA A 128 -17.65 -12.64 -3.59
CA ALA A 128 -18.18 -11.43 -2.98
C ALA A 128 -18.22 -10.21 -3.93
N TRP A 129 -17.38 -10.20 -4.97
CA TRP A 129 -17.40 -9.17 -6.01
C TRP A 129 -18.64 -9.20 -6.89
N THR A 130 -19.34 -10.34 -7.01
CA THR A 130 -20.46 -10.51 -7.95
C THR A 130 -21.64 -9.60 -7.64
N GLY A 131 -21.88 -9.30 -6.36
CA GLY A 131 -22.94 -8.38 -5.93
C GLY A 131 -22.54 -6.90 -5.89
N ASN A 132 -21.24 -6.57 -5.95
CA ASN A 132 -20.75 -5.20 -5.80
C ASN A 132 -19.41 -4.94 -6.52
N LEU A 133 -19.31 -5.29 -7.80
CA LEU A 133 -18.05 -5.17 -8.56
C LEU A 133 -17.44 -3.77 -8.47
N TYR A 134 -18.27 -2.74 -8.63
CA TYR A 134 -17.80 -1.35 -8.60
C TYR A 134 -17.26 -0.95 -7.23
N GLY A 135 -17.89 -1.40 -6.14
CA GLY A 135 -17.38 -1.17 -4.78
C GLY A 135 -15.97 -1.72 -4.61
N TYR A 136 -15.74 -2.96 -5.05
CA TYR A 136 -14.41 -3.57 -5.01
C TYR A 136 -13.39 -2.86 -5.90
N LEU A 137 -13.78 -2.43 -7.12
CA LEU A 137 -12.88 -1.66 -7.99
C LEU A 137 -12.46 -0.32 -7.36
N TRP A 138 -13.38 0.35 -6.68
CA TRP A 138 -13.06 1.59 -5.95
C TRP A 138 -12.11 1.39 -4.77
N PHE A 139 -12.03 0.18 -4.20
CA PHE A 139 -10.99 -0.16 -3.22
C PHE A 139 -9.60 -0.31 -3.85
N TYR A 140 -9.51 -0.82 -5.09
CA TYR A 140 -8.23 -1.05 -5.76
C TYR A 140 -7.62 0.21 -6.38
N ILE A 141 -8.44 1.16 -6.85
CA ILE A 141 -7.94 2.38 -7.51
C ILE A 141 -6.97 3.16 -6.60
N PRO A 142 -7.29 3.46 -5.33
CA PRO A 142 -6.38 4.14 -4.42
C PRO A 142 -5.08 3.37 -4.12
N PHE A 143 -5.04 2.06 -4.38
CA PHE A 143 -3.86 1.23 -4.18
C PHE A 143 -2.87 1.30 -5.35
N VAL A 144 -3.27 1.78 -6.53
CA VAL A 144 -2.38 1.86 -7.71
C VAL A 144 -1.10 2.68 -7.44
N PRO A 145 -1.14 3.87 -6.81
CA PRO A 145 0.08 4.59 -6.48
C PRO A 145 0.99 3.84 -5.49
N VAL A 146 0.42 3.00 -4.61
CA VAL A 146 1.17 2.14 -3.68
C VAL A 146 1.95 1.06 -4.42
N VAL A 147 1.34 0.45 -5.45
CA VAL A 147 2.03 -0.51 -6.33
C VAL A 147 3.20 0.16 -7.05
N ILE A 148 3.00 1.37 -7.57
CA ILE A 148 4.09 2.13 -8.21
C ILE A 148 5.20 2.42 -7.20
N LEU A 149 4.86 2.85 -5.98
CA LEU A 149 5.83 3.12 -4.93
C LEU A 149 6.62 1.86 -4.55
N PHE A 150 5.97 0.71 -4.41
CA PHE A 150 6.60 -0.58 -4.14
C PHE A 150 7.62 -0.98 -5.21
N VAL A 151 7.28 -0.83 -6.50
CA VAL A 151 8.20 -1.10 -7.62
C VAL A 151 9.43 -0.19 -7.53
N VAL A 152 9.24 1.11 -7.27
CA VAL A 152 10.36 2.05 -7.15
C VAL A 152 11.26 1.72 -5.95
N PHE A 153 10.67 1.42 -4.79
CA PHE A 153 11.42 1.00 -3.60
C PHE A 153 12.21 -0.29 -3.85
N SER A 154 11.62 -1.25 -4.54
CA SER A 154 12.30 -2.50 -4.92
C SER A 154 13.50 -2.24 -5.83
N ILE A 155 13.35 -1.35 -6.82
CA ILE A 155 14.46 -0.93 -7.70
C ILE A 155 15.57 -0.28 -6.88
N TRP A 156 15.24 0.60 -5.92
CA TRP A 156 16.24 1.23 -5.05
C TRP A 156 16.99 0.22 -4.19
N GLY A 157 16.30 -0.79 -3.66
CA GLY A 157 16.91 -1.84 -2.87
C GLY A 157 17.89 -2.69 -3.66
N VAL A 158 17.50 -3.11 -4.86
CA VAL A 158 18.38 -3.90 -5.75
C VAL A 158 19.63 -3.13 -6.15
N HIS A 159 19.53 -1.80 -6.32
CA HIS A 159 20.67 -0.97 -6.75
C HIS A 159 21.46 -0.34 -5.60
N GLY A 160 21.15 -0.66 -4.34
CA GLY A 160 21.86 -0.11 -3.17
C GLY A 160 21.70 1.40 -2.95
N LYS A 161 20.79 2.07 -3.68
CA LYS A 161 20.62 3.54 -3.65
C LYS A 161 19.93 4.07 -2.39
N PHE A 162 19.60 3.19 -1.44
CA PHE A 162 19.03 3.55 -0.17
C PHE A 162 19.95 4.43 0.70
N LEU A 163 21.27 4.38 0.45
CA LEU A 163 22.27 5.05 1.28
C LEU A 163 22.79 6.37 0.70
N ASP A 164 22.56 6.62 -0.60
CA ASP A 164 23.18 7.76 -1.31
C ASP A 164 22.51 9.12 -1.02
N ASN A 165 21.36 9.16 -0.33
CA ASN A 165 20.62 10.40 -0.04
C ASN A 165 21.12 11.18 1.19
N ASN A 166 22.13 10.66 1.87
CA ASN A 166 22.72 11.26 3.07
C ASN A 166 24.13 11.83 2.82
N ALA A 167 24.59 11.87 1.56
CA ALA A 167 25.80 12.55 1.15
C ALA A 167 25.49 13.99 0.70
#